data_AF-A0A1I7SN07-F1
#
_entry.id   AF-A0A1I7SN07-F1
#
_cell.length_a   1.000
_cell.length_b   1.000
_cell.length_c   1.000
_cell.angle_alpha   90.00
_cell.angle_beta   90.00
_cell.angle_gamma   90.00
#
_symmetry.space_group_name_H-M   'P 1'
#
loop_
_entity.id
_entity.type
_entity.pdbx_description
1 polymer ?
#
loop_
_entity_poly.entity_id
_entity_poly.type
_entity_poly.pdbx_seq_one_letter_code
_entity_poly.pdbx_strand_id
1 'polypeptide(L)'
;MEEAAIRALLNSLLMCSAAFEGLQPNAAELKVFEFKDGGIQMQTLTWNESFVSTPINIEFDGTIEGARLQMVVNGEKIELGGQVSSRDSDRGLINCPVAGDTNEVRVVTRSTLCDSNFYVYRVQDKLYGLANMADKLSFIFGVDGSLIEEKKIPLVVNDKLGVNQTKGTLVYKDGYGMC
;
A
#
# COMPACT_ATOMS: atom_id res chain seq x y z
N MET A 1 10.84 -7.37 -6.30
CA MET A 1 10.94 -7.14 -7.77
C MET A 1 12.42 -7.19 -8.09
N GLU A 2 12.88 -7.94 -9.09
CA GLU A 2 14.31 -8.01 -9.38
C GLU A 2 14.83 -6.65 -9.84
N GLU A 3 15.98 -6.22 -9.31
CA GLU A 3 16.62 -4.92 -9.58
C GLU A 3 16.71 -4.60 -11.08
N ALA A 4 16.93 -5.63 -11.90
CA ALA A 4 16.96 -5.54 -13.36
C ALA A 4 15.64 -5.03 -13.97
N ALA A 5 14.50 -5.45 -13.45
CA ALA A 5 13.18 -5.00 -13.93
C ALA A 5 12.93 -3.53 -13.57
N ILE A 6 13.38 -3.09 -12.39
CA ILE A 6 13.31 -1.68 -11.96
C ILE A 6 14.17 -0.81 -12.88
N ARG A 7 15.40 -1.25 -13.17
CA ARG A 7 16.32 -0.56 -14.10
C ARG A 7 15.74 -0.49 -15.52
N ALA A 8 15.14 -1.57 -16.02
CA ALA A 8 14.50 -1.59 -17.35
C ALA A 8 13.31 -0.62 -17.44
N LEU A 9 12.48 -0.54 -16.41
CA LEU A 9 11.38 0.40 -16.32
C LEU A 9 11.88 1.86 -16.36
N LEU A 10 12.92 2.17 -15.57
CA LEU A 10 13.52 3.50 -15.54
C LEU A 10 14.12 3.90 -16.89
N ASN A 11 14.90 3.01 -17.52
CA ASN A 11 15.47 3.26 -18.85
C ASN A 11 14.39 3.58 -19.88
N SER A 12 13.24 2.89 -19.79
CA SER A 12 12.09 3.16 -20.67
C SER A 12 11.49 4.55 -20.40
N LEU A 13 11.36 4.96 -19.13
CA LEU A 13 10.86 6.29 -18.74
C LEU A 13 11.82 7.42 -19.14
N LEU A 14 13.12 7.19 -19.01
CA LEU A 14 14.21 8.09 -19.43
C LEU A 14 14.26 8.30 -20.95
N MET A 15 14.04 7.23 -21.72
CA MET A 15 13.92 7.33 -23.18
C MET A 15 12.72 8.21 -23.58
N CYS A 16 11.62 8.15 -22.83
CA CYS A 16 10.48 9.04 -23.05
C CYS A 16 10.82 10.50 -22.71
N SER A 17 11.55 10.79 -21.62
CA SER A 17 11.91 12.18 -21.28
C SER A 17 12.90 12.82 -22.26
N ALA A 18 13.78 12.03 -22.89
CA ALA A 18 14.65 12.52 -23.96
C ALA A 18 13.90 12.86 -25.26
N ALA A 19 12.70 12.31 -25.46
CA ALA A 19 11.86 12.53 -26.64
C ALA A 19 10.92 13.75 -26.52
N PHE A 20 10.72 14.29 -25.33
CA PHE A 20 9.91 15.47 -25.08
C PHE A 20 10.78 16.57 -24.47
N GLU A 21 10.76 17.79 -25.01
CA GLU A 21 11.46 18.98 -24.46
C GLU A 21 10.86 19.46 -23.10
N GLY A 22 10.42 18.53 -22.25
CA GLY A 22 9.86 18.79 -20.93
C GLY A 22 10.90 18.81 -19.83
N LEU A 23 10.43 19.08 -18.60
CA LEU A 23 11.19 19.08 -17.33
C LEU A 23 12.35 18.08 -17.37
N GLN A 24 13.58 18.58 -17.21
CA GLN A 24 14.75 17.72 -17.19
C GLN A 24 14.55 16.59 -16.16
N PRO A 25 14.87 15.34 -16.52
CA PRO A 25 14.56 14.16 -15.70
C PRO A 25 15.07 14.27 -14.26
N ASN A 26 16.13 15.02 -13.99
CA ASN A 26 16.73 15.30 -12.67
C ASN A 26 15.75 15.62 -11.51
N ALA A 27 14.47 15.86 -11.79
CA ALA A 27 13.40 16.09 -10.82
C ALA A 27 12.53 14.86 -10.46
N ALA A 28 12.66 13.69 -11.11
CA ALA A 28 11.82 12.53 -10.80
C ALA A 28 12.57 11.44 -10.00
N GLU A 29 12.01 10.99 -8.89
CA GLU A 29 12.57 9.89 -8.08
C GLU A 29 11.68 8.65 -8.23
N LEU A 30 12.28 7.48 -8.47
CA LEU A 30 11.56 6.22 -8.42
C LEU A 30 11.69 5.63 -7.00
N LYS A 31 10.57 5.55 -6.29
CA LYS A 31 10.48 4.95 -4.96
C LYS A 31 9.72 3.63 -5.02
N VAL A 32 10.35 2.58 -4.54
CA VAL A 32 9.80 1.21 -4.49
C VAL A 32 9.77 0.75 -3.05
N PHE A 33 8.65 0.16 -2.63
CA PHE A 33 8.50 -0.38 -1.28
C PHE A 33 8.58 -1.90 -1.34
N GLU A 34 9.42 -2.48 -0.49
CA GLU A 34 9.58 -3.92 -0.35
C GLU A 34 9.43 -4.32 1.11
N PHE A 35 8.65 -5.37 1.37
CA PHE A 35 8.61 -5.98 2.70
C PHE A 35 9.74 -7.02 2.79
N LYS A 36 10.65 -6.83 3.74
CA LYS A 36 11.82 -7.69 3.93
C LYS A 36 12.20 -7.72 5.41
N ASP A 37 12.55 -8.92 5.89
CA ASP A 37 13.04 -9.16 7.26
C ASP A 37 12.12 -8.58 8.36
N GLY A 38 10.80 -8.65 8.17
CA GLY A 38 9.81 -8.17 9.14
C GLY A 38 9.54 -6.66 9.08
N GLY A 39 10.24 -5.91 8.22
CA GLY A 39 10.07 -4.47 8.04
C GLY A 39 9.76 -4.07 6.60
N ILE A 40 9.48 -2.79 6.39
CA ILE A 40 9.34 -2.20 5.06
C ILE A 40 10.62 -1.45 4.73
N GLN A 41 11.17 -1.71 3.56
CA GLN A 41 12.29 -0.99 2.97
C GLN A 41 11.75 -0.13 1.83
N MET A 42 12.05 1.16 1.87
CA MET A 42 11.89 2.05 0.73
C MET A 42 13.21 2.12 -0.03
N GLN A 43 13.21 1.65 -1.26
CA GLN A 43 14.32 1.80 -2.18
C GLN A 43 14.06 3.03 -3.05
N THR A 44 14.93 4.02 -2.93
CA THR A 44 14.93 5.21 -3.79
C THR A 44 16.02 5.05 -4.83
N LEU A 45 15.64 4.97 -6.09
CA LEU A 45 16.58 5.00 -7.20
C LEU A 45 16.84 6.46 -7.56
N THR A 46 18.09 6.86 -7.38
CA THR A 46 18.56 8.21 -7.70
C THR A 46 19.10 8.26 -9.13
N TRP A 47 19.22 9.47 -9.68
CA TRP A 47 19.66 9.69 -11.07
C TRP A 47 21.07 9.20 -11.38
N ASN A 48 21.93 9.01 -10.38
CA ASN A 48 23.25 8.41 -10.56
C ASN A 48 23.20 6.86 -10.58
N GLU A 49 22.00 6.28 -10.75
CA GLU A 49 21.71 4.85 -10.74
C GLU A 49 22.07 4.13 -9.43
N SER A 50 22.19 4.88 -8.33
CA SER A 50 22.37 4.30 -6.99
C SER A 50 21.03 4.07 -6.31
N PHE A 51 20.92 2.91 -5.66
CA PHE A 51 19.81 2.57 -4.79
C PHE A 51 20.14 2.99 -3.36
N VAL A 52 19.32 3.88 -2.81
CA VAL A 52 19.33 4.19 -1.38
C VAL A 52 18.17 3.45 -0.73
N SER A 53 18.48 2.51 0.17
CA SER A 53 17.47 1.81 0.97
C SER A 53 17.30 2.52 2.30
N THR A 54 16.06 2.85 2.65
CA THR A 54 15.72 3.44 3.94
C THR A 54 14.62 2.59 4.58
N PRO A 55 14.80 2.15 5.84
CA PRO A 55 13.75 1.44 6.55
C PRO A 55 12.59 2.39 6.85
N ILE A 56 11.38 1.89 6.75
CA ILE A 56 10.17 2.53 7.27
C ILE A 56 9.81 1.80 8.56
N ASN A 57 9.74 2.55 9.65
CA ASN A 57 9.37 1.99 10.93
C ASN A 57 7.90 1.56 10.92
N ILE A 58 7.61 0.43 11.54
CA ILE A 58 6.23 -0.04 11.74
C ILE A 58 5.98 -0.07 13.24
N GLU A 59 5.13 0.85 13.71
CA GLU A 59 4.67 0.85 15.08
C GLU A 59 3.55 -0.18 15.23
N PHE A 60 3.92 -1.36 15.77
CA PHE A 60 3.02 -2.48 15.97
C PHE A 60 3.44 -3.35 17.15
N ASP A 61 2.48 -3.66 18.02
CA ASP A 61 2.66 -4.57 19.15
C ASP A 61 2.50 -6.02 18.70
N GLY A 62 3.56 -6.60 18.13
CA GLY A 62 3.61 -8.01 17.76
C GLY A 62 4.60 -8.35 16.65
N THR A 63 4.62 -9.62 16.24
CA THR A 63 5.46 -10.07 15.11
C THR A 63 4.73 -9.82 13.80
N ILE A 64 5.36 -9.06 12.91
CA ILE A 64 4.83 -8.78 11.57
C ILE A 64 5.23 -9.92 10.63
N GLU A 65 4.25 -10.58 10.02
CA GLU A 65 4.47 -11.64 9.02
C GLU A 65 4.35 -11.12 7.58
N GLY A 66 3.76 -9.94 7.38
CA GLY A 66 3.66 -9.32 6.06
C GLY A 66 3.12 -7.90 6.10
N ALA A 67 3.33 -7.16 5.01
CA ALA A 67 2.75 -5.83 4.82
C ALA A 67 2.27 -5.66 3.37
N ARG A 68 1.13 -4.98 3.20
CA ARG A 68 0.60 -4.54 1.91
C ARG A 68 0.20 -3.08 2.02
N LEU A 69 1.10 -2.21 1.57
CA LEU A 69 0.88 -0.77 1.56
C LEU A 69 0.53 -0.27 0.16
N GLN A 70 -0.29 0.77 0.10
CA GLN A 70 -0.50 1.60 -1.06
C GLN A 70 -0.07 3.03 -0.74
N MET A 71 0.60 3.63 -1.71
CA MET A 71 1.12 4.98 -1.66
C MET A 71 0.09 5.97 -2.19
N VAL A 72 0.00 7.13 -1.55
CA VAL A 72 -0.76 8.30 -1.98
C VAL A 72 0.19 9.49 -2.02
N VAL A 73 0.32 10.11 -3.18
CA VAL A 73 1.19 11.28 -3.37
C VAL A 73 0.32 12.53 -3.38
N ASN A 74 0.58 13.45 -2.46
CA ASN A 74 -0.09 14.73 -2.36
C ASN A 74 0.94 15.87 -2.37
N GLY A 75 1.17 16.45 -3.55
CA GLY A 75 2.28 17.36 -3.78
C GLY A 75 3.62 16.63 -3.55
N GLU A 76 4.45 17.15 -2.65
CA GLU A 76 5.74 16.55 -2.27
C GLU A 76 5.62 15.49 -1.17
N LYS A 77 4.46 15.39 -0.51
CA LYS A 77 4.26 14.45 0.61
C LYS A 77 3.86 13.08 0.07
N ILE A 78 4.55 12.06 0.56
CA ILE A 78 4.23 10.65 0.31
C ILE A 78 3.56 10.09 1.56
N GLU A 79 2.28 9.76 1.43
CA GLU A 79 1.51 9.10 2.48
C GLU A 79 1.35 7.62 2.17
N LEU A 80 1.34 6.81 3.21
CA LEU A 80 1.21 5.37 3.11
C LEU A 80 -0.01 4.90 3.89
N GLY A 81 -0.62 3.81 3.43
CA GLY A 81 -1.62 3.09 4.19
C GLY A 81 -1.95 1.74 3.59
N GLY A 82 -2.76 0.94 4.26
CA GLY A 82 -3.11 -0.40 3.82
C GLY A 82 -3.18 -1.34 5.02
N GLN A 83 -2.51 -2.49 4.95
CA GLN A 83 -2.47 -3.46 6.05
C GLN A 83 -1.07 -3.91 6.41
N VAL A 84 -0.91 -4.25 7.69
CA VAL A 84 0.10 -5.19 8.18
C VAL A 84 -0.59 -6.48 8.59
N SER A 85 0.10 -7.60 8.41
CA SER A 85 -0.41 -8.94 8.75
C SER A 85 0.42 -9.48 9.90
N SER A 86 -0.25 -9.98 10.93
CA SER A 86 0.39 -10.54 12.12
C SER A 86 -0.33 -11.82 12.54
N ARG A 87 0.37 -12.70 13.25
CA ARG A 87 -0.19 -13.93 13.77
C ARG A 87 -0.78 -13.67 15.15
N ASP A 88 -2.10 -13.76 15.23
CA ASP A 88 -2.86 -13.85 16.46
C ASP A 88 -2.94 -15.32 16.90
N SER A 89 -2.75 -15.58 18.19
CA SER A 89 -2.73 -16.94 18.75
C SER A 89 -4.05 -17.68 18.58
N ASP A 90 -5.18 -16.94 18.59
CA ASP A 90 -6.52 -17.52 18.58
C ASP A 90 -7.15 -17.49 17.19
N ARG A 91 -6.83 -16.48 16.39
CA ARG A 91 -7.46 -16.20 15.07
C ARG A 91 -6.56 -16.51 13.87
N GLY A 92 -5.30 -16.90 14.11
CA GLY A 92 -4.32 -17.11 13.05
C GLY A 92 -3.84 -15.78 12.45
N LEU A 93 -3.58 -15.75 11.14
CA LEU A 93 -3.10 -14.53 10.47
C LEU A 93 -4.21 -13.48 10.39
N ILE A 94 -4.05 -12.37 11.10
CA ILE A 94 -4.96 -11.22 11.11
C ILE A 94 -4.37 -10.06 10.30
N ASN A 95 -5.25 -9.24 9.71
CA ASN A 95 -4.87 -8.04 8.98
C ASN A 95 -5.28 -6.80 9.78
N CYS A 96 -4.32 -5.94 10.06
CA CYS A 96 -4.53 -4.67 10.78
C CYS A 96 -4.39 -3.48 9.83
N PRO A 97 -5.40 -2.59 9.76
CA PRO A 97 -5.29 -1.31 9.08
C PRO A 97 -4.15 -0.44 9.62
N VAL A 98 -3.32 0.07 8.69
CA VAL A 98 -2.21 0.99 8.99
C VAL A 98 -2.27 2.23 8.13
N ALA A 99 -1.76 3.34 8.66
CA ALA A 99 -1.47 4.56 7.90
C ALA A 99 -0.26 5.29 8.47
N GLY A 100 0.35 6.15 7.65
CA GLY A 100 1.51 6.95 8.01
C GLY A 100 2.17 7.56 6.79
N ASP A 101 3.50 7.66 6.81
CA ASP A 101 4.31 8.21 5.74
C ASP A 101 5.61 7.40 5.54
N THR A 102 6.55 7.95 4.78
CA THR A 102 7.83 7.28 4.46
C THR A 102 8.79 7.14 5.64
N ASN A 103 8.50 7.74 6.80
CA ASN A 103 9.31 7.57 8.00
C ASN A 103 8.73 6.46 8.90
N GLU A 104 7.43 6.49 9.10
CA GLU A 104 6.73 5.60 10.02
C GLU A 104 5.31 5.31 9.54
N VAL A 105 4.90 4.04 9.70
CA VAL A 105 3.52 3.61 9.61
C VAL A 105 3.11 2.97 10.92
N ARG A 106 1.86 3.20 11.34
CA ARG A 106 1.33 2.65 12.59
C ARG A 106 0.00 1.98 12.36
N VAL A 107 -0.34 1.03 13.24
CA VAL A 107 -1.73 0.54 13.29
C VAL A 107 -2.63 1.66 13.78
N VAL A 108 -3.67 1.95 13.01
CA VAL A 108 -4.56 3.08 13.29
C VAL A 108 -5.86 2.64 13.95
N THR A 109 -6.28 1.40 13.75
CA THR A 109 -7.49 0.86 14.37
C THR A 109 -7.20 0.13 15.67
N ARG A 110 -8.24 -0.05 16.49
CA ARG A 110 -8.18 -0.92 17.68
C ARG A 110 -7.91 -2.37 17.27
N SER A 111 -7.24 -3.14 18.13
CA SER A 111 -6.91 -4.55 17.90
C SER A 111 -8.12 -5.43 17.58
N THR A 112 -9.29 -5.12 18.15
CA THR A 112 -10.56 -5.83 17.89
C THR A 112 -11.05 -5.70 16.45
N LEU A 113 -10.57 -4.69 15.73
CA LEU A 113 -10.90 -4.45 14.32
C LEU A 113 -9.85 -5.04 13.40
N CYS A 114 -8.75 -5.61 13.90
CA CYS A 114 -7.89 -6.46 13.09
C CYS A 114 -8.54 -7.82 12.90
N ASP A 115 -8.63 -8.29 11.67
CA ASP A 115 -9.37 -9.52 11.36
C ASP A 115 -8.75 -10.27 10.17
N SER A 116 -8.92 -11.58 10.16
CA SER A 116 -8.46 -12.44 9.06
C SER A 116 -9.42 -12.44 7.86
N ASN A 117 -10.63 -11.90 8.03
CA ASN A 117 -11.71 -11.95 7.06
C ASN A 117 -11.84 -10.68 6.20
N PHE A 118 -10.89 -9.75 6.23
CA PHE A 118 -10.88 -8.64 5.28
C PHE A 118 -9.46 -8.27 4.86
N TYR A 119 -9.37 -7.57 3.73
CA TYR A 119 -8.14 -6.91 3.27
C TYR A 119 -8.30 -5.39 3.36
N VAL A 120 -7.20 -4.68 3.63
CA VAL A 120 -7.23 -3.22 3.75
C VAL A 120 -6.60 -2.57 2.53
N TYR A 121 -7.34 -1.63 1.95
CA TYR A 121 -6.89 -0.83 0.82
C TYR A 121 -6.92 0.64 1.18
N ARG A 122 -5.79 1.31 1.01
CA ARG A 122 -5.69 2.76 1.06
C ARG A 122 -6.17 3.35 -0.26
N VAL A 123 -7.23 4.15 -0.22
CA VAL A 123 -7.73 4.91 -1.38
C VAL A 123 -7.86 6.36 -0.96
N GLN A 124 -7.05 7.22 -1.57
CA GLN A 124 -6.98 8.65 -1.24
C GLN A 124 -6.80 8.89 0.25
N ASP A 125 -7.78 9.47 0.95
CA ASP A 125 -7.74 9.85 2.36
C ASP A 125 -8.33 8.80 3.31
N LYS A 126 -8.76 7.64 2.80
CA LYS A 126 -9.43 6.59 3.59
C LYS A 126 -8.75 5.22 3.51
N LEU A 127 -9.13 4.35 4.43
CA LEU A 127 -8.79 2.93 4.45
C LEU A 127 -10.07 2.11 4.32
N TYR A 128 -10.09 1.18 3.37
CA TYR A 128 -11.23 0.31 3.09
C TYR A 128 -10.87 -1.10 3.53
N GLY A 129 -11.44 -1.54 4.65
CA GLY A 129 -11.37 -2.93 5.11
C GLY A 129 -12.46 -3.75 4.43
N LEU A 130 -12.14 -4.41 3.32
CA LEU A 130 -13.11 -5.12 2.48
C LEU A 130 -13.14 -6.60 2.81
N ALA A 131 -14.33 -7.11 3.14
CA ALA A 131 -14.53 -8.49 3.50
C ALA A 131 -14.12 -9.47 2.39
N ASN A 132 -13.39 -10.52 2.75
CA ASN A 132 -13.05 -11.63 1.85
C ASN A 132 -14.10 -12.76 1.93
N MET A 133 -15.24 -12.53 2.59
CA MET A 133 -16.37 -13.44 2.70
C MET A 133 -17.69 -12.65 2.61
N ALA A 134 -18.67 -13.18 1.88
CA ALA A 134 -19.93 -12.48 1.60
C ALA A 134 -20.81 -12.22 2.84
N ASP A 135 -20.58 -12.94 3.93
CA ASP A 135 -21.35 -12.81 5.17
C ASP A 135 -20.70 -11.88 6.22
N LYS A 136 -19.52 -11.34 5.92
CA LYS A 136 -18.73 -10.50 6.83
C LYS A 136 -18.91 -9.01 6.57
N LEU A 137 -18.56 -8.23 7.58
CA LEU A 137 -18.63 -6.78 7.54
C LEU A 137 -17.42 -6.22 6.79
N SER A 138 -17.68 -5.20 5.99
CA SER A 138 -16.68 -4.31 5.42
C SER A 138 -16.74 -2.96 6.13
N PHE A 139 -15.61 -2.26 6.15
CA PHE A 139 -15.41 -1.06 6.95
C PHE A 139 -14.75 0.03 6.12
N ILE A 140 -15.12 1.27 6.42
CA ILE A 140 -14.39 2.46 5.99
C ILE A 140 -13.81 3.11 7.24
N PHE A 141 -12.50 3.28 7.27
CA PHE A 141 -11.79 3.98 8.32
C PHE A 141 -11.17 5.27 7.80
N GLY A 142 -11.13 6.29 8.65
CA GLY A 142 -10.21 7.40 8.49
C GLY A 142 -8.76 6.95 8.70
N VAL A 143 -7.80 7.75 8.20
CA VAL A 143 -6.37 7.54 8.46
C VAL A 143 -5.97 7.68 9.91
N ASP A 144 -6.80 8.36 10.68
CA ASP A 144 -6.70 8.49 12.12
C ASP A 144 -7.24 7.25 12.85
N GLY A 145 -7.78 6.28 12.12
CA GLY A 145 -8.37 5.06 12.66
C GLY A 145 -9.83 5.19 13.08
N SER A 146 -10.46 6.36 12.86
CA SER A 146 -11.88 6.55 13.14
C SER A 146 -12.71 5.64 12.23
N LEU A 147 -13.68 4.92 12.80
CA LEU A 147 -14.65 4.17 12.01
C LEU A 147 -15.66 5.15 11.40
N ILE A 148 -15.70 5.21 10.07
CA ILE A 148 -16.60 6.08 9.31
C ILE A 148 -17.87 5.33 8.93
N GLU A 149 -17.73 4.11 8.41
CA GLU A 149 -18.84 3.28 7.98
C GLU A 149 -18.55 1.80 8.23
N GLU A 150 -19.61 1.05 8.57
CA GLU A 150 -19.59 -0.41 8.69
C GLU A 150 -20.80 -0.97 7.95
N LYS A 151 -20.56 -1.90 7.02
CA LYS A 151 -21.61 -2.45 6.18
C LYS A 151 -21.29 -3.87 5.72
N LYS A 152 -22.32 -4.72 5.70
CA LYS A 152 -22.26 -6.02 5.03
C LYS A 152 -22.40 -5.83 3.52
N ILE A 153 -21.39 -6.21 2.76
CA ILE A 153 -21.37 -6.10 1.30
C ILE A 153 -21.22 -7.51 0.72
N PRO A 154 -22.03 -7.92 -0.28
CA PRO A 154 -21.92 -9.23 -0.91
C PRO A 154 -20.74 -9.28 -1.89
N LEU A 155 -19.57 -8.82 -1.46
CA LEU A 155 -18.34 -8.81 -2.25
C LEU A 155 -17.34 -9.75 -1.59
N VAL A 156 -16.80 -10.68 -2.37
CA VAL A 156 -15.71 -11.56 -1.95
C VAL A 156 -14.44 -11.00 -2.58
N VAL A 157 -13.73 -10.15 -1.85
CA VAL A 157 -12.45 -9.62 -2.35
C VAL A 157 -11.33 -10.63 -2.17
N ASN A 158 -10.36 -10.59 -3.08
CA ASN A 158 -9.13 -11.37 -3.01
C ASN A 158 -7.92 -10.48 -3.33
N ASP A 159 -6.74 -11.07 -3.37
CA ASP A 159 -5.47 -10.41 -3.66
C ASP A 159 -5.35 -9.79 -5.07
N LYS A 160 -6.29 -10.11 -5.97
CA LYS A 160 -6.38 -9.50 -7.31
C LYS A 160 -7.04 -8.12 -7.29
N LEU A 161 -7.63 -7.68 -6.18
CA LEU A 161 -8.09 -6.30 -6.07
C LEU A 161 -6.87 -5.36 -5.91
N GLY A 162 -6.92 -4.23 -6.60
CA GLY A 162 -5.96 -3.15 -6.55
C GLY A 162 -6.66 -1.80 -6.40
N VAL A 163 -5.87 -0.73 -6.42
CA VAL A 163 -6.35 0.65 -6.25
C VAL A 163 -5.86 1.49 -7.42
N ASN A 164 -6.76 2.27 -8.00
CA ASN A 164 -6.43 3.39 -8.87
C ASN A 164 -6.50 4.68 -8.04
N GLN A 165 -5.34 5.15 -7.57
CA GLN A 165 -5.28 6.33 -6.69
C GLN A 165 -5.74 7.62 -7.39
N THR A 166 -5.46 7.75 -8.69
CA THR A 166 -5.86 8.92 -9.50
C THR A 166 -7.38 9.05 -9.58
N LYS A 167 -8.08 7.93 -9.77
CA LYS A 167 -9.54 7.90 -9.84
C LYS A 167 -10.21 7.77 -8.47
N GLY A 168 -9.45 7.40 -7.44
CA GLY A 168 -9.99 7.08 -6.12
C GLY A 168 -10.88 5.83 -6.14
N THR A 169 -10.57 4.85 -6.99
CA THR A 169 -11.41 3.65 -7.18
C THR A 169 -10.64 2.36 -6.92
N LEU A 170 -11.37 1.33 -6.50
CA LEU A 170 -10.88 -0.05 -6.50
C LEU A 170 -10.95 -0.61 -7.92
N VAL A 171 -9.99 -1.46 -8.29
CA VAL A 171 -9.90 -2.08 -9.61
C VAL A 171 -9.54 -3.55 -9.48
N TYR A 172 -10.14 -4.43 -10.28
CA TYR A 172 -9.71 -5.82 -10.36
C TYR A 172 -8.55 -5.95 -11.35
N LYS A 173 -7.47 -6.63 -10.95
CA LYS A 173 -6.27 -6.90 -11.76
C LYS A 173 -6.50 -8.05 -12.75
N ASP A 174 -7.68 -8.18 -13.32
CA ASP A 174 -8.03 -9.29 -14.23
C ASP A 174 -7.35 -9.19 -15.61
N GLY A 175 -6.45 -8.23 -15.80
CA GLY A 175 -5.71 -8.00 -17.04
C GLY A 175 -6.51 -7.24 -18.10
N TYR A 176 -7.82 -7.08 -17.92
CA TYR A 176 -8.69 -6.36 -18.86
C TYR A 176 -9.14 -4.99 -18.34
N GLY A 177 -8.90 -4.70 -17.05
CA GLY A 177 -9.06 -3.34 -16.51
C GLY A 177 -10.52 -2.87 -16.50
N MET A 178 -11.48 -3.79 -16.50
CA MET A 178 -12.89 -3.46 -16.38
C MET A 178 -13.33 -3.56 -14.92
N CYS A 179 -13.97 -2.50 -14.45
CA CYS A 179 -14.71 -2.50 -13.19
C CYS A 179 -16.08 -3.17 -13.40
#